data_AF-A0A8S9RRD1-F1
#
_entry.id   AF-A0A8S9RRD1-F1
#
_cell.length_a   1.000
_cell.length_b   1.000
_cell.length_c   1.000
_cell.angle_alpha   90.00
_cell.angle_beta   90.00
_cell.angle_gamma   90.00
#
_symmetry.space_group_name_H-M   'P 1'
#
loop_
_entity.id
_entity.type
_entity.pdbx_description
1 polymer ?
#
loop_
_entity_poly.entity_id
_entity_poly.type
_entity_poly.pdbx_seq_one_letter_code
_entity_poly.pdbx_strand_id
1 'polypeptide(L)'
;MTGLRTIAMQEDEIYKLSAMLEELVESRPDEQPSETEVRMAVWEACGDSGALQLLVDLLNAKMMKLEENSGSEEQDAGLLEEACVLETHDQPRELEEEEGKRMMSRNKWSSVVYRRGQKQLTRLFLKEAEHALHQALSSDHC
;
A
#
# COMPACT_ATOMS: atom_id res chain seq x y z
N MET A 1 12.15 16.74 11.25
CA MET A 1 13.07 15.70 10.74
C MET A 1 12.86 15.56 9.25
N THR A 2 13.71 16.16 8.43
CA THR A 2 13.80 15.85 6.99
C THR A 2 14.65 14.59 6.88
N GLY A 3 14.00 13.42 6.79
CA GLY A 3 14.71 12.20 6.45
C GLY A 3 15.23 12.34 5.02
N LEU A 4 16.54 12.18 4.84
CA LEU A 4 17.15 12.03 3.51
C LEU A 4 16.44 10.87 2.80
N ARG A 5 15.71 11.17 1.73
CA ARG A 5 15.14 10.17 0.85
C ARG A 5 16.14 9.96 -0.28
N THR A 6 16.79 8.80 -0.30
CA THR A 6 17.58 8.38 -1.45
C THR A 6 16.59 8.02 -2.55
N ILE A 7 16.40 8.91 -3.53
CA ILE A 7 15.66 8.59 -4.74
C ILE A 7 16.64 7.86 -5.65
N ALA A 8 16.44 6.55 -5.82
CA ALA A 8 17.19 5.79 -6.81
C ALA A 8 16.56 6.12 -8.17
N MET A 9 17.29 6.87 -9.00
CA MET A 9 16.89 7.18 -10.37
C MET A 9 17.46 6.14 -11.32
N GLN A 10 16.67 5.74 -12.31
CA GLN A 10 17.15 4.96 -13.45
C GLN A 10 18.00 5.83 -14.39
N GLU A 11 18.76 5.20 -15.28
CA GLU A 11 19.69 5.92 -16.16
C GLU A 11 18.96 6.93 -17.06
N ASP A 12 17.82 6.55 -17.63
CA ASP A 12 16.93 7.38 -18.43
C ASP A 12 16.33 8.56 -17.66
N GLU A 13 15.90 8.34 -16.41
CA GLU A 13 15.44 9.42 -15.52
C GLU A 13 16.59 10.43 -15.24
N ILE A 14 17.83 9.94 -15.10
CA ILE A 14 19.02 10.79 -14.93
C ILE A 14 19.30 11.59 -16.21
N TYR A 15 19.18 10.98 -17.39
CA TYR A 15 19.33 11.68 -18.67
C TYR A 15 18.25 12.76 -18.84
N LYS A 16 16.99 12.45 -18.52
CA LYS A 16 15.87 13.40 -18.59
C LYS A 16 16.10 14.58 -17.64
N LEU A 17 16.51 14.32 -16.40
CA LEU A 17 16.87 15.36 -15.44
C LEU A 17 18.02 16.23 -15.96
N SER A 18 19.06 15.62 -16.52
CA SER A 18 20.22 16.34 -17.06
C SER A 18 19.82 17.26 -18.21
N ALA A 19 19.01 16.76 -19.17
CA ALA A 19 18.52 17.56 -20.30
C ALA A 19 17.66 18.75 -19.85
N MET A 20 16.78 18.56 -18.86
CA MET A 20 15.95 19.64 -18.30
C MET A 20 16.79 20.71 -17.60
N LEU A 21 17.83 20.30 -16.86
CA LEU A 21 18.74 21.23 -16.19
C LEU A 21 19.64 21.96 -17.20
N GLU A 22 20.08 21.28 -18.26
CA GLU A 22 20.83 21.89 -19.36
C GLU A 22 20.00 22.97 -20.07
N GLU A 23 18.74 22.69 -20.44
CA GLU A 23 17.83 23.69 -21.03
C GLU A 23 17.64 24.93 -20.14
N LEU A 24 17.53 24.71 -18.82
CA LEU A 24 17.44 25.79 -17.83
C LEU A 24 18.72 26.61 -17.71
N VAL A 25 19.90 26.05 -18.01
CA VAL A 25 21.16 26.78 -18.02
C VAL A 25 21.37 27.47 -19.36
N GLU A 26 21.01 26.85 -20.48
CA GLU A 26 21.10 27.45 -21.81
C GLU A 26 20.20 28.68 -21.97
N SER A 27 19.02 28.66 -21.36
CA SER A 27 18.10 29.80 -21.36
C SER A 27 18.56 30.98 -20.49
N ARG A 28 19.47 30.75 -19.54
CA ARG A 28 20.05 31.77 -18.63
C ARG A 28 21.50 31.40 -18.25
N PRO A 29 22.47 31.60 -19.16
CA PRO A 29 23.83 31.07 -19.01
C PRO A 29 24.61 31.63 -17.82
N ASP A 30 24.20 32.79 -17.29
CA ASP A 30 24.85 33.44 -16.14
C ASP A 30 24.21 33.06 -14.79
N GLU A 31 23.14 32.25 -14.79
CA GLU A 31 22.39 31.87 -13.58
C GLU A 31 22.37 30.35 -13.38
N GLN A 32 22.65 29.92 -12.14
CA GLN A 32 22.45 28.53 -11.77
C GLN A 32 20.98 28.25 -11.45
N PRO A 33 20.48 27.03 -11.73
CA PRO A 33 19.16 26.61 -11.30
C PRO A 33 19.00 26.74 -9.79
N SER A 34 17.89 27.37 -9.37
CA SER A 34 17.51 27.45 -7.97
C SER A 34 17.17 26.07 -7.42
N GLU A 35 17.27 25.91 -6.11
CA GLU A 35 16.90 24.65 -5.42
C GLU A 35 15.47 24.20 -5.76
N THR A 36 14.53 25.13 -5.95
CA THR A 36 13.15 24.81 -6.29
C THR A 36 13.05 24.21 -7.69
N GLU A 37 13.77 24.77 -8.67
CA GLU A 37 13.77 24.27 -10.05
C GLU A 37 14.42 22.90 -10.15
N VAL A 38 15.53 22.68 -9.44
CA VAL A 38 16.16 21.35 -9.35
C VAL A 38 15.18 20.33 -8.77
N ARG A 39 14.46 20.68 -7.69
CA ARG A 39 13.44 19.80 -7.10
C ARG A 39 12.28 19.52 -8.06
N MET A 40 11.84 20.51 -8.83
CA MET A 40 10.79 20.30 -9.83
C MET A 40 11.26 19.40 -10.97
N ALA A 41 12.47 19.59 -11.48
CA ALA A 41 13.03 18.74 -12.52
C ALA A 41 13.20 17.29 -12.04
N VAL A 42 13.62 17.09 -10.78
CA VAL A 42 13.65 15.75 -10.15
C VAL A 42 12.26 15.15 -10.06
N TRP A 43 11.25 15.93 -9.62
CA TRP A 43 9.87 15.45 -9.54
C TRP A 43 9.29 15.10 -10.92
N GLU A 44 9.60 15.89 -11.95
CA GLU A 44 9.14 15.64 -13.32
C GLU A 44 9.86 14.43 -13.95
N ALA A 45 11.12 14.18 -13.57
CA ALA A 45 11.91 13.08 -14.08
C ALA A 45 11.48 11.73 -13.47
N CYS A 46 11.23 11.68 -12.16
CA CYS A 46 11.04 10.40 -11.44
C CYS A 46 10.02 10.47 -10.28
N GLY A 47 9.20 11.52 -10.21
CA GLY A 47 8.28 11.74 -9.09
C GLY A 47 7.20 10.66 -8.98
N ASP A 48 6.66 10.21 -10.12
CA ASP A 48 5.60 9.21 -10.16
C ASP A 48 6.11 7.82 -9.75
N SER A 49 7.21 7.36 -10.35
CA SER A 49 7.85 6.07 -10.03
C SER A 49 8.25 6.01 -8.55
N GLY A 50 8.90 7.07 -8.04
CA GLY A 50 9.31 7.17 -6.64
C GLY A 50 8.13 7.22 -5.65
N ALA A 51 7.07 7.96 -5.97
CA ALA A 51 5.88 8.04 -5.13
C ALA A 51 5.12 6.70 -5.09
N LEU A 52 5.00 6.03 -6.23
CA LEU A 52 4.35 4.73 -6.34
C LEU A 52 5.14 3.64 -5.61
N GLN A 53 6.47 3.63 -5.70
CA GLN A 53 7.30 2.71 -4.93
C GLN A 53 7.10 2.89 -3.42
N LEU A 54 7.10 4.14 -2.94
CA LEU A 54 6.83 4.43 -1.52
C LEU A 54 5.43 3.94 -1.10
N LEU A 55 4.42 4.11 -1.97
CA LEU A 55 3.08 3.63 -1.71
C LEU A 55 3.03 2.11 -1.59
N VAL A 56 3.70 1.38 -2.50
CA VAL A 56 3.84 -0.08 -2.45
C VAL A 56 4.52 -0.52 -1.14
N ASP A 57 5.62 0.11 -0.74
CA ASP A 57 6.33 -0.22 0.49
C ASP A 57 5.45 -0.01 1.74
N LEU A 58 4.71 1.09 1.78
CA LEU A 58 3.78 1.40 2.88
C LEU A 58 2.63 0.40 2.95
N LEU A 59 2.08 -0.01 1.81
CA LEU A 59 1.00 -1.00 1.74
C LEU A 59 1.50 -2.39 2.15
N ASN A 60 2.71 -2.79 1.75
CA ASN A 60 3.35 -4.02 2.20
C ASN A 60 3.59 -4.02 3.71
N ALA A 61 4.14 -2.94 4.26
CA ALA A 61 4.32 -2.79 5.70
C ALA A 61 2.99 -2.79 6.46
N LYS A 62 1.94 -2.20 5.86
CA LYS A 62 0.58 -2.23 6.41
C LYS A 62 0.01 -3.65 6.40
N MET A 63 0.16 -4.40 5.32
CA MET A 63 -0.29 -5.79 5.22
C MET A 63 0.38 -6.67 6.26
N MET A 64 1.72 -6.60 6.36
CA MET A 64 2.48 -7.34 7.37
C MET A 64 1.95 -7.10 8.78
N LYS A 65 1.68 -5.83 9.16
CA LYS A 65 1.09 -5.49 10.46
C LYS A 65 -0.34 -6.00 10.66
N LEU A 66 -1.14 -6.08 9.60
CA LEU A 66 -2.50 -6.62 9.70
C LEU A 66 -2.45 -8.13 9.91
N GLU A 67 -1.52 -8.83 9.27
CA GLU A 67 -1.37 -10.28 9.40
C GLU A 67 -0.64 -10.68 10.68
N GLU A 68 0.19 -9.78 11.22
CA GLU A 68 0.84 -9.93 12.52
C GLU A 68 -0.18 -10.24 13.62
N ASN A 69 -0.09 -11.43 14.20
CA ASN A 69 -0.98 -11.95 15.25
C ASN A 69 -2.44 -12.23 14.87
N SER A 70 -2.87 -11.90 13.65
CA SER A 70 -4.26 -12.14 13.21
C SER A 70 -4.42 -13.08 12.02
N GLY A 71 -3.31 -13.47 11.38
CA GLY A 71 -3.31 -14.42 10.27
C GLY A 71 -3.65 -13.79 8.92
N SER A 72 -3.86 -14.59 7.89
CA SER A 72 -4.18 -14.13 6.53
C SER A 72 -5.65 -13.71 6.36
N GLU A 73 -5.96 -13.08 5.22
CA GLU A 73 -7.35 -12.81 4.79
C GLU A 73 -8.18 -14.10 4.71
N GLU A 74 -7.59 -15.19 4.23
CA GLU A 74 -8.23 -16.51 4.07
C GLU A 74 -8.57 -17.14 5.42
N GLN A 75 -7.67 -17.04 6.40
CA GLN A 75 -7.93 -17.51 7.76
C GLN A 75 -9.11 -16.78 8.39
N ASP A 76 -9.24 -15.47 8.14
CA ASP A 76 -10.41 -14.72 8.59
C ASP A 76 -11.69 -15.10 7.85
N ALA A 77 -11.61 -15.46 6.57
CA ALA A 77 -12.77 -15.96 5.83
C ALA A 77 -13.28 -17.28 6.44
N GLY A 78 -12.39 -18.25 6.68
CA GLY A 78 -12.73 -19.51 7.34
C GLY A 78 -13.33 -19.29 8.73
N LEU A 79 -12.79 -18.36 9.52
CA LEU A 79 -13.35 -18.01 10.84
C LEU A 79 -14.78 -17.45 10.75
N LEU A 80 -15.15 -16.78 9.66
CA LEU A 80 -16.49 -16.24 9.46
C LEU A 80 -17.46 -17.29 8.91
N GLU A 81 -16.98 -18.22 8.08
CA GLU A 81 -17.76 -19.34 7.55
C GLU A 81 -18.14 -20.36 8.63
N GLU A 82 -17.22 -20.65 9.55
CA GLU A 82 -17.42 -21.59 10.67
C GLU A 82 -18.22 -20.99 11.84
N ALA A 83 -18.51 -19.68 11.82
CA ALA A 83 -19.10 -18.98 12.95
C ALA A 83 -20.62 -19.13 13.03
N CYS A 84 -21.09 -19.73 14.11
CA CYS A 84 -22.45 -19.46 14.61
C CYS A 84 -22.42 -18.21 15.50
N VAL A 85 -23.08 -17.14 15.06
CA VAL A 85 -23.22 -15.91 15.85
C VAL A 85 -24.28 -16.13 16.91
N LEU A 86 -23.92 -16.06 18.20
CA LEU A 86 -24.92 -15.95 19.26
C LEU A 86 -25.65 -14.61 19.12
N GLU A 87 -26.86 -14.64 18.59
CA GLU A 87 -27.81 -13.57 18.85
C GLU A 87 -28.24 -13.66 20.32
N THR A 88 -28.05 -12.56 21.03
CA THR A 88 -28.40 -12.47 22.44
C THR A 88 -29.92 -12.38 22.53
N HIS A 89 -30.58 -13.53 22.69
CA HIS A 89 -31.89 -13.61 23.33
C HIS A 89 -32.05 -14.99 23.98
N ASP A 90 -32.03 -15.00 25.32
CA ASP A 90 -32.38 -16.10 26.23
C ASP A 90 -32.58 -17.49 25.61
N GLN A 91 -31.50 -18.28 25.52
CA GLN A 91 -31.65 -19.74 25.48
C GLN A 91 -30.82 -20.41 26.59
N PRO A 92 -31.35 -21.46 27.24
CA PRO A 92 -30.69 -22.13 28.34
C PRO A 92 -29.35 -22.73 27.90
N ARG A 93 -28.44 -22.91 28.87
CA ARG A 93 -27.09 -23.49 28.75
C ARG A 93 -27.03 -24.95 28.27
N GLU A 94 -28.04 -25.45 27.57
CA GLU A 94 -28.17 -26.85 27.17
C GLU A 94 -28.51 -26.93 25.70
N LEU A 95 -27.52 -26.61 24.85
CA LEU A 95 -27.46 -27.18 23.52
C LEU A 95 -26.08 -27.79 23.39
N GLU A 96 -26.13 -29.10 23.27
CA GLU A 96 -25.04 -30.04 23.13
C GLU A 96 -24.01 -29.54 22.11
N GLU A 97 -22.77 -29.94 22.33
CA GLU A 97 -21.67 -29.81 21.40
C GLU A 97 -22.08 -30.41 20.04
N GLU A 98 -22.72 -29.63 19.16
CA GLU A 98 -22.68 -29.93 17.73
C GLU A 98 -21.23 -29.73 17.30
N GLU A 99 -20.49 -30.84 17.29
CA GLU A 99 -19.13 -30.99 16.81
C GLU A 99 -18.96 -30.30 15.46
N GLY A 100 -18.45 -29.06 15.46
CA GLY A 100 -18.04 -28.37 14.24
C GLY A 100 -18.26 -26.86 14.23
N LYS A 101 -19.21 -26.32 15.00
CA LYS A 101 -19.51 -24.88 14.96
C LYS A 101 -18.86 -24.13 16.12
N ARG A 102 -17.81 -23.37 15.80
CA ARG A 102 -17.14 -22.48 16.76
C ARG A 102 -18.10 -21.34 17.15
N MET A 103 -18.71 -21.42 18.32
CA MET A 103 -19.49 -20.31 18.89
C MET A 103 -18.61 -19.06 19.00
N MET A 104 -19.07 -17.96 18.40
CA MET A 104 -18.36 -16.68 18.44
C MET A 104 -19.27 -15.58 18.98
N SER A 105 -18.76 -14.78 19.92
CA SER A 105 -19.48 -13.59 20.39
C SER A 105 -19.61 -12.58 19.26
N ARG A 106 -20.68 -11.78 19.25
CA ARG A 106 -20.92 -10.74 18.23
C ARG A 106 -19.74 -9.77 18.11
N ASN A 107 -19.12 -9.39 19.22
CA ASN A 107 -17.96 -8.49 19.22
C ASN A 107 -16.76 -9.13 18.52
N LYS A 108 -16.48 -10.40 18.81
CA LYS A 108 -15.40 -11.13 18.17
C LYS A 108 -15.68 -11.29 16.67
N TRP A 109 -16.91 -11.64 16.29
CA TRP A 109 -17.33 -11.70 14.88
C TRP A 109 -17.12 -10.37 14.16
N SER A 110 -17.58 -9.27 14.77
CA SER A 110 -17.43 -7.92 14.19
C SER A 110 -15.95 -7.53 14.02
N SER A 111 -15.08 -7.91 14.97
CA SER A 111 -13.64 -7.70 14.85
C SER A 111 -13.01 -8.49 13.71
N VAL A 112 -13.43 -9.75 13.48
CA VAL A 112 -12.96 -10.57 12.35
C VAL A 112 -13.40 -9.97 11.02
N VAL A 113 -14.66 -9.54 10.90
CA VAL A 113 -15.17 -8.86 9.69
C VAL A 113 -14.37 -7.61 9.38
N TYR A 114 -14.14 -6.75 10.39
CA TYR A 114 -13.42 -5.50 10.21
C TYR A 114 -11.99 -5.72 9.72
N ARG A 115 -11.22 -6.59 10.41
CA ARG A 115 -9.82 -6.83 10.03
C ARG A 115 -9.70 -7.54 8.68
N ARG A 116 -10.62 -8.45 8.34
CA ARG A 116 -10.67 -9.07 7.00
C ARG A 116 -10.83 -8.01 5.92
N GLY A 117 -11.77 -7.09 6.11
CA GLY A 117 -11.99 -5.97 5.20
C GLY A 117 -10.75 -5.08 5.04
N GLN A 118 -10.03 -4.81 6.12
CA GLN A 118 -8.77 -4.06 6.06
C GLN A 118 -7.70 -4.79 5.24
N LYS A 119 -7.55 -6.12 5.40
CA LYS A 119 -6.62 -6.93 4.61
C LYS A 119 -7.01 -6.93 3.13
N GLN A 120 -8.28 -7.21 2.85
CA GLN A 120 -8.80 -7.21 1.48
C GLN A 120 -8.56 -5.88 0.77
N LEU A 121 -8.88 -4.74 1.41
CA LEU A 121 -8.64 -3.42 0.84
C LEU A 121 -7.16 -3.16 0.62
N THR A 122 -6.31 -3.49 1.61
CA THR A 122 -4.85 -3.29 1.51
C THR A 122 -4.28 -4.11 0.35
N ARG A 123 -4.75 -5.35 0.15
CA ARG A 123 -4.35 -6.22 -0.98
C ARG A 123 -4.77 -5.62 -2.32
N LEU A 124 -6.00 -5.11 -2.43
CA LEU A 124 -6.49 -4.49 -3.66
C LEU A 124 -5.71 -3.22 -4.01
N PHE A 125 -5.47 -2.34 -3.03
CA PHE A 125 -4.63 -1.16 -3.22
C PHE A 125 -3.20 -1.52 -3.60
N LEU A 126 -2.62 -2.55 -2.98
CA LEU A 126 -1.28 -3.00 -3.29
C LEU A 126 -1.17 -3.45 -4.75
N LYS A 127 -2.12 -4.28 -5.22
CA LYS A 127 -2.16 -4.72 -6.62
C LYS A 127 -2.26 -3.55 -7.60
N GLU A 128 -3.08 -2.56 -7.28
CA GLU A 128 -3.24 -1.37 -8.13
C GLU A 128 -1.98 -0.49 -8.13
N ALA A 129 -1.36 -0.28 -6.96
CA ALA A 129 -0.13 0.49 -6.83
C ALA A 129 1.05 -0.20 -7.54
N GLU A 130 1.17 -1.51 -7.42
CA GLU A 130 2.15 -2.31 -8.17
C GLU A 130 1.91 -2.19 -9.67
N HIS A 131 0.66 -2.26 -10.13
CA HIS A 131 0.35 -2.10 -11.55
C HIS A 131 0.71 -0.72 -12.08
N ALA A 132 0.33 0.34 -11.37
CA ALA A 132 0.67 1.72 -11.72
C ALA A 132 2.19 1.93 -11.71
N LEU A 133 2.92 1.35 -10.74
CA LEU A 133 4.38 1.40 -10.70
C LEU A 133 4.98 0.73 -11.93
N HIS A 134 4.53 -0.48 -12.28
CA HIS A 134 5.01 -1.16 -13.49
C HIS A 134 4.76 -0.33 -14.74
N GLN A 135 3.60 0.31 -14.85
CA GLN A 135 3.29 1.21 -15.96
C GLN A 135 4.25 2.39 -16.00
N ALA A 136 4.46 3.09 -14.88
CA ALA A 136 5.38 4.23 -14.79
C ALA A 136 6.80 3.83 -15.23
N LEU A 137 7.31 2.70 -14.74
CA LEU A 137 8.62 2.18 -15.11
C LEU A 137 8.70 1.69 -16.57
N SER A 138 7.58 1.37 -17.21
CA SER A 138 7.54 0.86 -18.59
C SER A 138 7.24 1.95 -19.62
N SER A 139 6.56 3.02 -19.22
CA SER A 139 6.20 4.15 -20.08
C SER A 139 7.40 5.04 -20.44
N ASP A 140 8.50 4.93 -19.69
CA ASP A 140 9.75 5.66 -19.98
C ASP A 140 10.61 5.00 -21.08
N HIS A 141 10.12 3.93 -21.72
CA HIS A 141 10.81 3.21 -22.80
C HIS A 141 10.28 3.47 -24.23
N CYS A 142 9.52 4.54 -24.49
CA CYS A 142 9.03 4.87 -25.84
C CYS A 142 9.37 6.28 -26.31
#